data_AF-A0AAV4I546-F1
#
_entry.id   AF-A0AAV4I546-F1
#
_cell.length_a   1.000
_cell.length_b   1.000
_cell.length_c   1.000
_cell.angle_alpha   90.00
_cell.angle_beta   90.00
_cell.angle_gamma   90.00
#
_symmetry.space_group_name_H-M   'P 1'
#
loop_
_entity.id
_entity.type
_entity.pdbx_description
1 polymer ?
#
loop_
_entity_poly.entity_id
_entity_poly.type
_entity_poly.pdbx_seq_one_letter_code
_entity_poly.pdbx_strand_id
1 'polypeptide(L)'
;MKLLKKTYVGYVRPVMEYGIAAWGTASKTNFQKIERVQNHSLRIMTGGIKSTPINSMESVTGLESLEDRRKKKIVCQYTKFQHLANHPMCKLIINNPRKRLKRTNFTASAQQIHKSLELPDLRPDTPLQSSIDWPPWNQQSQIEIVKDMDGVTSKKSMIKRELHCLTQNMLDTKYPSNHWIRAFTDGSAS
;
A
#
# COMPACT_ATOMS: atom_id res chain seq x y z
N MET A 1 18.73 17.84 4.56
CA MET A 1 17.25 17.73 4.64
C MET A 1 16.65 16.60 3.77
N LYS A 2 16.92 16.53 2.45
CA LYS A 2 16.23 15.57 1.55
C LYS A 2 16.37 14.08 1.94
N LEU A 3 17.56 13.63 2.35
CA LEU A 3 17.78 12.25 2.80
C LEU A 3 16.96 11.90 4.03
N LEU A 4 17.06 12.70 5.10
CA LEU A 4 16.32 12.51 6.36
C LEU A 4 14.80 12.46 6.13
N LYS A 5 14.27 13.36 5.27
CA LYS A 5 12.86 13.34 4.89
C LYS A 5 12.49 12.03 4.19
N LYS A 6 13.30 11.56 3.24
CA LYS A 6 13.07 10.28 2.53
C LYS A 6 13.07 9.11 3.52
N THR A 7 14.04 9.04 4.43
CA THR A 7 14.13 7.98 5.44
C THR A 7 12.89 7.98 6.34
N TYR A 8 12.45 9.14 6.82
CA TYR A 8 11.25 9.25 7.63
C TYR A 8 9.99 8.81 6.88
N VAL A 9 9.79 9.33 5.66
CA VAL A 9 8.59 9.00 4.86
C VAL A 9 8.58 7.53 4.43
N GLY A 10 9.75 6.95 4.14
CA GLY A 10 9.87 5.57 3.68
C GLY A 10 9.85 4.50 4.77
N TYR A 11 10.29 4.82 5.99
CA TYR A 11 10.47 3.83 7.06
C TYR A 11 9.66 4.12 8.32
N VAL A 12 9.77 5.34 8.87
CA VAL A 12 9.15 5.67 10.16
C VAL A 12 7.65 5.94 10.00
N ARG A 13 7.28 6.75 9.02
CA ARG A 13 5.88 7.16 8.77
C ARG A 13 4.96 5.98 8.47
N PRO A 14 5.33 4.99 7.63
CA PRO A 14 4.47 3.82 7.39
C PRO A 14 4.21 3.00 8.64
N VAL A 15 5.21 2.84 9.51
CA VAL A 15 5.06 2.12 10.79
C VAL A 15 4.09 2.86 11.71
N MET A 16 4.20 4.19 11.79
CA MET A 16 3.26 4.99 12.58
C MET A 16 1.85 4.98 12.03
N GLU A 17 1.69 5.01 10.70
CA GLU A 17 0.38 5.01 10.04
C GLU A 17 -0.26 3.63 9.92
N TYR A 18 0.52 2.58 10.21
CA TYR A 18 0.03 1.22 10.18
C TYR A 18 -1.14 1.07 11.14
N GLY A 19 -2.23 0.47 10.64
CA GLY A 19 -3.42 0.24 11.45
C GLY A 19 -4.20 1.50 11.85
N ILE A 20 -4.02 2.67 11.21
CA ILE A 20 -4.84 3.88 11.50
C ILE A 20 -6.33 3.57 11.50
N ALA A 21 -6.81 2.67 10.63
CA ALA A 21 -8.22 2.27 10.61
C ALA A 21 -8.69 1.68 11.96
N ALA A 22 -7.82 0.97 12.68
CA ALA A 22 -8.12 0.34 13.95
C ALA A 22 -7.98 1.31 15.13
N TRP A 23 -6.89 2.08 15.18
CA TRP A 23 -6.62 2.98 16.30
C TRP A 23 -7.04 4.43 16.06
N GLY A 24 -7.57 4.80 14.89
CA GLY A 24 -7.89 6.17 14.52
C GLY A 24 -8.87 6.88 15.47
N THR A 25 -9.69 6.11 16.19
CA THR A 25 -10.61 6.57 17.24
C THR A 25 -10.02 6.54 18.65
N ALA A 26 -8.74 6.22 18.80
CA ALA A 26 -8.05 6.19 20.09
C ALA A 26 -8.07 7.57 20.76
N SER A 27 -7.87 7.55 22.08
CA SER A 27 -7.84 8.77 22.89
C SER A 27 -6.77 9.76 22.39
N LYS A 28 -7.04 11.05 22.61
CA LYS A 28 -6.09 12.13 22.29
C LYS A 28 -4.73 11.91 22.96
N THR A 29 -4.71 11.38 24.18
CA THR A 29 -3.48 11.08 24.93
C THR A 29 -2.61 10.01 24.26
N ASN A 30 -3.22 8.97 23.67
CA ASN A 30 -2.49 7.95 22.92
C ASN A 30 -2.01 8.49 21.57
N PHE A 31 -2.84 9.28 20.89
CA PHE A 31 -2.45 9.93 19.64
C PHE A 31 -1.25 10.88 19.81
N GLN A 32 -1.21 11.65 20.90
CA GLN A 32 -0.08 12.53 21.23
C GLN A 32 1.25 11.76 21.37
N LYS A 33 1.25 10.49 21.77
CA LYS A 33 2.48 9.68 21.80
C LYS A 33 3.06 9.48 20.40
N ILE A 34 2.20 9.24 19.42
CA ILE A 34 2.60 9.07 18.01
C ILE A 34 3.03 10.42 17.42
N GLU A 35 2.28 11.49 17.72
CA GLU A 35 2.59 12.85 17.28
C GLU A 35 3.98 13.32 17.76
N ARG A 36 4.39 12.96 18.99
CA ARG A 36 5.74 13.27 19.50
C ARG A 36 6.84 12.70 18.61
N VAL A 37 6.63 11.53 17.99
CA VAL A 37 7.61 10.91 17.08
C VAL A 37 7.73 11.73 15.79
N GLN A 38 6.62 12.19 15.20
CA GLN A 38 6.65 13.13 14.06
C GLN A 38 7.35 14.44 14.45
N ASN A 39 6.98 15.04 15.59
CA ASN A 39 7.55 16.29 16.07
C ASN A 39 9.07 16.20 16.28
N HIS A 40 9.54 15.08 16.84
CA HIS A 40 10.96 14.83 17.01
C HIS A 40 11.68 14.67 15.65
N SER A 41 11.08 13.92 14.74
CA SER A 41 11.60 13.73 13.38
C SER A 41 11.70 15.05 12.61
N LEU A 42 10.69 15.93 12.76
CA LEU A 42 10.70 17.27 12.17
C LEU A 42 11.88 18.11 12.68
N ARG A 43 12.14 18.10 13.99
CA ARG A 43 13.28 18.83 14.58
C ARG A 43 14.63 18.31 14.08
N ILE A 44 14.78 16.99 13.95
CA ILE A 44 16.00 16.41 13.37
C ILE A 44 16.17 16.85 11.91
N MET A 45 15.10 16.88 11.13
CA MET A 45 15.17 17.28 9.72
C MET A 45 15.49 18.75 9.50
N THR A 46 14.93 19.63 10.33
CA THR A 46 15.04 21.08 10.19
C THR A 46 16.16 21.69 11.02
N GLY A 47 16.71 20.96 12.00
CA GLY A 47 17.60 21.52 13.01
C GLY A 47 16.88 22.44 14.01
N GLY A 48 15.55 22.36 14.10
CA GLY A 48 14.74 23.24 14.94
C GLY A 48 14.89 22.96 16.45
N ILE A 49 15.07 24.01 17.24
CA ILE A 49 15.10 23.94 18.70
C ILE A 49 13.69 23.68 19.27
N LYS A 50 13.58 23.30 20.54
CA LYS A 50 12.30 22.89 21.18
C LYS A 50 11.20 23.95 21.08
N SER A 51 11.53 25.23 21.09
CA SER A 51 10.59 26.35 20.98
C SER A 51 10.09 26.60 19.55
N THR A 52 10.74 26.03 18.52
CA THR A 52 10.29 26.20 17.13
C THR A 52 8.90 25.57 16.96
N PRO A 53 7.91 26.32 16.42
CA PRO A 53 6.56 25.82 16.18
C PRO A 53 6.54 24.63 15.20
N ILE A 54 5.70 23.63 15.49
CA ILE A 54 5.58 22.42 14.66
C ILE A 54 5.05 22.76 13.26
N ASN A 55 3.99 23.56 13.18
CA ASN A 55 3.35 23.94 11.91
C ASN A 55 4.35 24.62 10.95
N SER A 56 5.27 25.44 11.48
CA SER A 56 6.34 26.05 10.67
C SER A 56 7.29 25.00 10.11
N MET A 57 7.69 24.01 10.91
CA MET A 57 8.54 22.91 10.44
C MET A 57 7.82 22.00 9.45
N GLU A 58 6.53 21.74 9.63
CA GLU A 58 5.69 20.99 8.69
C GLU A 58 5.61 21.69 7.33
N SER A 59 5.40 23.01 7.34
CA SER A 59 5.40 23.84 6.14
C SER A 59 6.76 23.80 5.42
N VAL A 60 7.86 24.06 6.13
CA VAL A 60 9.23 24.05 5.55
C VAL A 60 9.60 22.68 5.01
N THR A 61 9.24 21.60 5.71
CA THR A 61 9.53 20.24 5.25
C THR A 61 8.56 19.75 4.18
N GLY A 62 7.42 20.41 3.98
CA GLY A 62 6.32 19.94 3.15
C GLY A 62 5.77 18.60 3.63
N LEU A 63 5.66 18.41 4.94
CA LEU A 63 5.07 17.23 5.56
C LEU A 63 3.70 17.60 6.14
N GLU A 64 2.68 16.86 5.75
CA GLU A 64 1.34 16.97 6.34
C GLU A 64 1.34 16.55 7.82
N SER A 65 0.49 17.20 8.61
CA SER A 65 0.30 16.90 10.03
C SER A 65 -0.20 15.47 10.20
N LEU A 66 0.21 14.82 11.29
CA LEU A 66 -0.25 13.45 11.57
C LEU A 66 -1.77 13.41 11.81
N GLU A 67 -2.35 14.50 12.32
CA GLU A 67 -3.78 14.60 12.57
C GLU A 67 -4.58 14.61 11.26
N ASP A 68 -4.16 15.40 10.28
CA ASP A 68 -4.85 15.47 8.99
C ASP A 68 -4.74 14.15 8.25
N ARG A 69 -3.58 13.51 8.34
CA ARG A 69 -3.36 12.16 7.79
C ARG A 69 -4.28 11.13 8.42
N ARG A 70 -4.42 11.16 9.75
CA ARG A 70 -5.36 10.30 10.47
C ARG A 70 -6.80 10.55 10.00
N LYS A 71 -7.24 11.81 9.91
CA LYS A 71 -8.59 12.18 9.42
C LYS A 71 -8.83 11.65 8.01
N LYS A 72 -7.89 11.89 7.09
CA LYS A 72 -7.93 11.41 5.70
C LYS A 72 -8.04 9.88 5.61
N LYS A 73 -7.26 9.15 6.39
CA LYS A 73 -7.28 7.68 6.41
C LYS A 73 -8.57 7.12 7.00
N ILE A 74 -9.11 7.73 8.06
CA ILE A 74 -10.41 7.35 8.64
C ILE A 74 -11.53 7.53 7.60
N VAL A 75 -11.58 8.68 6.92
CA VAL A 75 -12.57 8.95 5.87
C VAL A 75 -12.41 8.00 4.69
N CYS A 76 -11.18 7.77 4.24
CA CYS A 76 -10.90 6.80 3.17
C CYS A 76 -11.36 5.39 3.54
N GLN A 77 -11.20 4.96 4.79
CA GLN A 77 -11.68 3.65 5.23
C GLN A 77 -13.20 3.61 5.36
N TYR A 78 -13.82 4.68 5.84
CA TYR A 78 -15.28 4.79 5.95
C TYR A 78 -15.95 4.72 4.58
N THR A 79 -15.45 5.50 3.62
CA THR A 79 -15.93 5.49 2.23
C THR A 79 -15.76 4.10 1.60
N LYS A 80 -14.61 3.43 1.79
CA LYS A 80 -14.45 2.03 1.36
C LYS A 80 -15.53 1.11 1.92
N PHE A 81 -15.84 1.21 3.22
CA PHE A 81 -16.90 0.38 3.81
C PHE A 81 -18.29 0.68 3.25
N GLN A 82 -18.59 1.94 2.90
CA GLN A 82 -19.84 2.28 2.22
C GLN A 82 -19.98 1.60 0.86
N HIS A 83 -18.87 1.38 0.16
CA HIS A 83 -18.85 0.81 -1.19
C HIS A 83 -18.70 -0.72 -1.22
N LEU A 84 -18.53 -1.38 -0.08
CA LEU A 84 -18.39 -2.84 0.03
C LEU A 84 -19.69 -3.47 0.56
N ALA A 85 -20.66 -3.71 -0.33
CA ALA A 85 -22.01 -4.19 0.04
C ALA A 85 -22.01 -5.46 0.92
N ASN A 86 -21.10 -6.39 0.66
CA ASN A 86 -20.99 -7.66 1.39
C ASN A 86 -20.24 -7.55 2.73
N HIS A 87 -19.70 -6.39 3.07
CA HIS A 87 -18.90 -6.21 4.29
C HIS A 87 -19.77 -5.88 5.52
N PRO A 88 -19.51 -6.47 6.70
CA PRO A 88 -20.32 -6.23 7.92
C PRO A 88 -20.37 -4.74 8.33
N MET A 89 -19.28 -4.00 8.10
CA MET A 89 -19.27 -2.55 8.35
C MET A 89 -20.24 -1.77 7.46
N CYS A 90 -20.51 -2.21 6.22
CA CYS A 90 -21.49 -1.56 5.35
C CYS A 90 -22.88 -1.63 5.99
N LYS A 91 -23.28 -2.84 6.43
CA LYS A 91 -24.54 -3.06 7.17
C LYS A 91 -24.62 -2.21 8.44
N LEU A 92 -23.53 -2.11 9.20
CA LEU A 92 -23.49 -1.25 10.41
C LEU A 92 -23.64 0.24 10.10
N ILE A 93 -23.06 0.72 8.99
CA ILE A 93 -23.18 2.11 8.56
C ILE A 93 -24.62 2.42 8.14
N ILE A 94 -25.25 1.53 7.36
CA ILE A 94 -26.63 1.66 6.88
C ILE A 94 -27.62 1.59 8.05
N ASN A 95 -27.48 0.57 8.91
CA ASN A 95 -28.40 0.35 10.03
C ASN A 95 -28.29 1.43 11.11
N ASN A 96 -27.18 2.17 11.14
CA ASN A 96 -26.90 3.29 12.06
C ASN A 96 -27.41 3.03 13.49
N PRO A 97 -26.87 2.00 14.18
CA PRO A 97 -27.40 1.57 15.47
C PRO A 97 -27.31 2.67 16.53
N ARG A 98 -28.21 2.62 17.52
CA ARG A 98 -28.28 3.61 18.61
C ARG A 98 -26.91 3.78 19.28
N LYS A 99 -26.45 5.02 19.35
CA LYS A 99 -25.16 5.38 19.94
C LYS A 99 -25.24 5.23 21.46
N ARG A 100 -24.27 4.54 22.06
CA ARG A 100 -24.10 4.56 23.51
C ARG A 100 -23.65 5.96 23.95
N LEU A 101 -24.31 6.51 24.96
CA LEU A 101 -23.96 7.82 25.52
C LEU A 101 -22.46 7.87 25.87
N LYS A 102 -21.79 8.99 25.54
CA LYS A 102 -20.37 9.27 25.84
C LYS A 102 -19.32 8.38 25.15
N ARG A 103 -19.68 7.47 24.24
CA ARG A 103 -18.71 6.73 23.42
C ARG A 103 -18.91 7.02 21.94
N THR A 104 -17.86 7.54 21.30
CA THR A 104 -17.79 7.60 19.84
C THR A 104 -17.25 6.27 19.32
N ASN A 105 -17.82 5.79 18.23
CA ASN A 105 -17.30 4.65 17.48
C ASN A 105 -16.64 5.13 16.18
N PHE A 106 -16.10 4.19 15.41
CA PHE A 106 -15.47 4.48 14.13
C PHE A 106 -16.40 5.22 13.18
N THR A 107 -17.64 4.74 13.00
CA THR A 107 -18.59 5.32 12.05
C THR A 107 -19.00 6.75 12.44
N ALA A 108 -19.29 7.00 13.72
CA ALA A 108 -19.63 8.33 14.20
C ALA A 108 -18.47 9.32 14.04
N SER A 109 -17.24 8.87 14.35
CA SER A 109 -16.04 9.71 14.20
C SER A 109 -15.77 10.02 12.73
N ALA A 110 -15.88 9.01 11.85
CA ALA A 110 -15.71 9.18 10.42
C ALA A 110 -16.76 10.11 9.81
N GLN A 111 -18.04 9.98 10.19
CA GLN A 111 -19.12 10.88 9.76
C GLN A 111 -18.87 12.32 10.21
N GLN A 112 -18.43 12.51 11.45
CA GLN A 112 -18.08 13.85 11.95
C GLN A 112 -16.94 14.47 11.15
N ILE A 113 -15.89 13.69 10.86
CA ILE A 113 -14.76 14.16 10.05
C ILE A 113 -15.20 14.44 8.61
N HIS A 114 -15.97 13.53 8.00
CA HIS A 114 -16.51 13.69 6.65
C HIS A 114 -17.33 14.98 6.53
N LYS A 115 -18.22 15.24 7.50
CA LYS A 115 -19.01 16.47 7.57
C LYS A 115 -18.14 17.71 7.77
N SER A 116 -17.13 17.63 8.65
CA SER A 116 -16.22 18.77 8.90
C SER A 116 -15.34 19.14 7.70
N LEU A 117 -15.15 18.20 6.78
CA LEU A 117 -14.38 18.40 5.55
C LEU A 117 -15.28 18.73 4.35
N GLU A 118 -16.59 18.86 4.55
CA GLU A 118 -17.59 19.17 3.52
C GLU A 118 -17.47 18.28 2.26
N LEU A 119 -17.10 17.01 2.46
CA LEU A 119 -16.89 16.10 1.35
C LEU A 119 -18.23 15.73 0.72
N PRO A 120 -18.31 15.67 -0.63
CA PRO A 120 -19.52 15.23 -1.32
C PRO A 120 -19.82 13.77 -0.95
N ASP A 121 -21.09 13.48 -0.69
CA ASP A 121 -21.56 12.13 -0.41
C ASP A 121 -21.63 11.37 -1.74
N LEU A 122 -20.49 10.81 -2.16
CA LEU A 122 -20.41 9.94 -3.32
C LEU A 122 -21.06 8.61 -2.95
N ARG A 123 -22.38 8.51 -3.17
CA ARG A 123 -23.07 7.22 -3.12
C ARG A 123 -22.61 6.40 -4.33
N PRO A 124 -22.32 5.10 -4.16
CA PRO A 124 -21.87 4.28 -5.28
C PRO A 124 -22.98 4.13 -6.32
N ASP A 125 -22.71 4.59 -7.55
CA ASP A 125 -23.39 4.05 -8.73
C ASP A 125 -22.88 2.62 -9.04
N THR A 126 -21.68 2.27 -8.56
CA THR A 126 -21.06 0.95 -8.70
C THR A 126 -20.39 0.50 -7.39
N PRO A 127 -20.71 -0.71 -6.87
CA PRO A 127 -20.07 -1.25 -5.68
C PRO A 127 -18.61 -1.61 -5.97
N LEU A 128 -17.73 -1.47 -4.97
CA LEU A 128 -16.39 -2.03 -5.03
C LEU A 128 -16.50 -3.56 -5.04
N GLN A 129 -15.94 -4.19 -6.05
CA GLN A 129 -15.84 -5.64 -6.11
C GLN A 129 -14.91 -6.11 -4.97
N SER A 130 -15.40 -7.02 -4.12
CA SER A 130 -14.53 -7.68 -3.15
C SER A 130 -13.43 -8.45 -3.88
N SER A 131 -12.23 -8.51 -3.28
CA SER A 131 -11.12 -9.27 -3.85
C SER A 131 -11.57 -10.66 -4.28
N ILE A 132 -11.13 -11.04 -5.48
CA ILE A 132 -11.41 -12.28 -6.19
C ILE A 132 -11.42 -13.47 -5.21
N ASP A 133 -12.46 -14.31 -5.26
CA ASP A 133 -12.61 -15.55 -4.46
C ASP A 133 -11.45 -16.54 -4.65
N TRP A 134 -10.65 -16.30 -5.68
CA TRP A 134 -9.43 -17.01 -6.01
C TRP A 134 -8.20 -16.21 -5.56
N PRO A 135 -7.69 -16.43 -4.34
CA PRO A 135 -6.50 -15.73 -3.90
C PRO A 135 -5.29 -16.11 -4.77
N PRO A 136 -4.29 -15.23 -4.89
CA PRO A 136 -3.15 -15.47 -5.78
C PRO A 136 -2.34 -16.72 -5.44
N TRP A 137 -2.40 -17.21 -4.19
CA TRP A 137 -1.77 -18.48 -3.79
C TRP A 137 -2.59 -19.73 -4.16
N ASN A 138 -3.87 -19.59 -4.48
CA ASN A 138 -4.67 -20.66 -5.08
C ASN A 138 -4.53 -20.67 -6.61
N GLN A 139 -3.98 -19.61 -7.21
CA GLN A 139 -3.61 -19.60 -8.61
C GLN A 139 -2.52 -20.65 -8.79
N GLN A 140 -2.92 -21.81 -9.31
CA GLN A 140 -1.99 -22.83 -9.78
C GLN A 140 -1.22 -22.15 -10.90
N SER A 141 -0.03 -21.67 -10.57
CA SER A 141 0.83 -21.01 -11.52
C SER A 141 1.08 -22.02 -12.64
N GLN A 142 0.57 -21.75 -13.84
CA GLN A 142 0.91 -22.49 -15.05
C GLN A 142 2.35 -22.14 -15.46
N ILE A 143 3.28 -22.22 -14.52
CA ILE A 143 4.70 -22.02 -14.75
C ILE A 143 5.27 -23.38 -15.08
N GLU A 144 5.51 -23.60 -16.36
CA GLU A 144 6.27 -24.75 -16.83
C GLU A 144 7.76 -24.41 -16.77
N ILE A 145 8.51 -25.13 -15.93
CA ILE A 145 9.96 -24.97 -15.83
C ILE A 145 10.62 -25.98 -16.76
N VAL A 146 11.06 -25.51 -17.93
CA VAL A 146 11.83 -26.33 -18.87
C VAL A 146 13.32 -26.18 -18.57
N LYS A 147 13.95 -27.27 -18.10
CA LYS A 147 15.38 -27.33 -17.77
C LYS A 147 16.23 -27.94 -18.87
N ASP A 148 15.62 -28.79 -19.69
CA ASP A 148 16.31 -29.55 -20.72
C ASP A 148 16.06 -28.94 -22.10
N MET A 149 17.11 -28.89 -22.90
CA MET A 149 17.05 -28.44 -24.29
C MET A 149 17.53 -29.55 -25.21
N ASP A 150 16.70 -29.85 -26.20
CA ASP A 150 16.99 -30.87 -27.20
C ASP A 150 18.31 -30.54 -27.92
N GLY A 151 19.24 -31.51 -27.92
CA GLY A 151 20.55 -31.38 -28.58
C GLY A 151 21.66 -30.74 -27.74
N VAL A 152 21.39 -30.29 -26.50
CA VAL A 152 22.42 -29.77 -25.59
C VAL A 152 22.87 -30.85 -24.62
N THR A 153 24.12 -31.32 -24.76
CA THR A 153 24.69 -32.35 -23.87
C THR A 153 25.42 -31.73 -22.68
N SER A 154 26.35 -30.80 -22.92
CA SER A 154 27.02 -30.03 -21.87
C SER A 154 27.42 -28.64 -22.36
N LYS A 155 27.19 -27.63 -21.53
CA LYS A 155 27.56 -26.24 -21.82
C LYS A 155 29.07 -26.06 -22.02
N LYS A 156 29.89 -26.94 -21.43
CA LYS A 156 31.36 -26.91 -21.53
C LYS A 156 31.90 -27.62 -22.78
N SER A 157 31.13 -28.54 -23.38
CA SER A 157 31.56 -29.33 -24.52
C SER A 157 31.21 -28.70 -25.87
N MET A 158 30.20 -27.83 -25.92
CA MET A 158 29.68 -27.27 -27.16
C MET A 158 30.19 -25.86 -27.45
N ILE A 159 30.27 -25.52 -28.74
CA ILE A 159 30.67 -24.18 -29.18
C ILE A 159 29.55 -23.20 -28.88
N LYS A 160 29.90 -22.00 -28.38
CA LYS A 160 28.93 -20.95 -27.99
C LYS A 160 27.92 -20.61 -29.10
N ARG A 161 28.37 -20.64 -30.36
CA ARG A 161 27.53 -20.37 -31.55
C ARG A 161 26.49 -21.46 -31.79
N GLU A 162 26.86 -22.73 -31.58
CA GLU A 162 25.95 -23.87 -31.71
C GLU A 162 24.88 -23.82 -30.62
N LEU A 163 25.29 -23.56 -29.37
CA LEU A 163 24.36 -23.35 -28.26
C LEU A 163 23.38 -22.22 -28.55
N HIS A 164 23.85 -21.08 -29.05
CA HIS A 164 22.98 -19.97 -29.42
C HIS A 164 21.96 -20.36 -30.50
N CYS A 165 22.40 -21.09 -31.53
CA CYS A 165 21.53 -21.54 -32.62
C CYS A 165 20.46 -22.53 -32.13
N LEU A 166 20.85 -23.51 -31.30
CA LEU A 166 19.91 -24.46 -30.70
C LEU A 166 18.89 -23.75 -29.80
N THR A 167 19.34 -22.81 -28.97
CA THR A 167 18.45 -22.01 -28.11
C THR A 167 17.45 -21.21 -28.93
N GLN A 168 17.91 -20.52 -29.97
CA GLN A 168 17.05 -19.70 -30.79
C GLN A 168 16.00 -20.56 -31.53
N ASN A 169 16.41 -21.70 -32.07
CA ASN A 169 15.50 -22.64 -32.75
C ASN A 169 14.45 -23.21 -31.77
N MET A 170 14.85 -23.59 -30.55
CA MET A 170 13.92 -24.05 -29.51
C MET A 170 12.91 -22.96 -29.11
N LEU A 171 13.37 -21.71 -28.95
CA LEU A 171 12.49 -20.58 -28.67
C LEU A 171 11.52 -20.33 -29.83
N ASP A 172 11.98 -20.39 -31.07
CA ASP A 172 11.14 -20.12 -32.25
C ASP A 172 10.12 -21.25 -32.52
N THR A 173 10.45 -22.50 -32.19
CA THR A 173 9.56 -23.65 -32.36
C THR A 173 8.56 -23.83 -31.22
N LYS A 174 9.02 -23.79 -29.96
CA LYS A 174 8.17 -24.02 -28.78
C LYS A 174 7.47 -22.74 -28.27
N TYR A 175 8.10 -21.57 -28.44
CA TYR A 175 7.64 -20.29 -27.88
C TYR A 175 7.68 -19.14 -28.91
N PRO A 176 6.90 -19.25 -30.00
CA PRO A 176 6.98 -18.32 -31.12
C PRO A 176 6.53 -16.90 -30.71
N SER A 177 7.22 -15.89 -31.24
CA SER A 177 7.05 -14.48 -30.88
C SER A 177 5.66 -13.89 -31.18
N ASN A 178 4.83 -14.59 -31.96
CA ASN A 178 3.45 -14.20 -32.25
C ASN A 178 2.48 -14.50 -31.09
N HIS A 179 2.80 -15.48 -30.24
CA HIS A 179 1.97 -15.88 -29.09
C HIS A 179 2.65 -15.60 -27.75
N TRP A 180 3.97 -15.40 -27.74
CA TRP A 180 4.77 -15.27 -26.53
C TRP A 180 5.57 -13.98 -26.49
N ILE A 181 5.58 -13.32 -25.33
CA ILE A 181 6.49 -12.22 -25.02
C ILE A 181 7.75 -12.81 -24.39
N ARG A 182 8.90 -12.61 -25.03
CA ARG A 182 10.19 -13.09 -24.54
C ARG A 182 10.83 -12.03 -23.64
N ALA A 183 11.05 -12.36 -22.37
CA ALA A 183 11.82 -11.55 -21.44
C ALA A 183 13.08 -12.33 -21.05
N PHE A 184 14.25 -11.76 -21.31
CA PHE A 184 15.54 -12.35 -20.94
C PHE A 184 16.07 -11.64 -19.70
N THR A 185 16.30 -12.38 -18.63
CA THR A 185 16.98 -11.88 -17.44
C THR A 185 18.44 -12.32 -17.47
N ASP A 186 19.34 -11.43 -17.04
CA ASP A 186 20.69 -11.81 -16.65
C ASP A 186 20.57 -12.88 -15.57
N GLY A 187 21.04 -14.09 -15.88
CA GLY A 187 21.18 -15.17 -14.92
C GLY A 187 22.39 -14.91 -14.03
N SER A 188 22.26 -13.98 -13.08
CA SER A 188 23.26 -13.76 -12.05
C SER A 188 23.26 -14.97 -11.12
N ALA A 189 24.27 -15.83 -11.25
CA ALA A 189 24.48 -16.92 -10.31
C ALA A 189 24.86 -16.33 -8.94
N SER A 190 23.98 -16.51 -7.95
CA SER A 190 24.35 -16.45 -6.53
C SER A 190 24.80 -17.83 -6.06
#